data_AF-A0A7S4RZB1-F1
#
_entry.id   AF-A0A7S4RZB1-F1
#
_cell.length_a   1.000
_cell.length_b   1.000
_cell.length_c   1.000
_cell.angle_alpha   90.00
_cell.angle_beta   90.00
_cell.angle_gamma   90.00
#
_symmetry.space_group_name_H-M   'P 1'
#
loop_
_entity.id
_entity.type
_entity.pdbx_description
1 polymer ?
#
loop_
_entity_poly.entity_id
_entity_poly.type
_entity_poly.pdbx_seq_one_letter_code
_entity_poly.pdbx_strand_id
1 'polypeptide(L)'
;QDHLGSGFPRASRLSGSTSASAMAAETEMVKLKSSQGEIFQVEPDVACMSTLIKNMVDDSGTDEEIPLPNVKTAILSKVIDYCKYHKDSPPEEIQKPLKSTNLIECGVSEWDAEYVNIEQEVLFEIILAANYLDIKTLLDLTCAK
;
A
#
# COMPACT_ATOMS: atom_id res chain seq x y z
N GLN A 1 -32.56 -63.36 39.12
CA GLN A 1 -32.08 -62.56 40.25
C GLN A 1 -30.88 -61.78 39.75
N ASP A 2 -31.03 -60.45 39.79
CA ASP A 2 -29.98 -59.44 39.84
C ASP A 2 -29.10 -59.28 38.57
N HIS A 3 -29.37 -58.24 37.75
CA HIS A 3 -28.80 -56.87 37.83
C HIS A 3 -27.33 -56.84 37.36
N LEU A 4 -26.79 -55.87 36.62
CA LEU A 4 -27.22 -54.62 35.97
C LEU A 4 -25.97 -54.15 35.19
N GLY A 5 -26.17 -53.38 34.12
CA GLY A 5 -25.17 -52.48 33.53
C GLY A 5 -24.37 -53.07 32.36
N SER A 6 -24.06 -52.35 31.28
CA SER A 6 -24.21 -50.92 30.97
C SER A 6 -23.72 -50.69 29.52
N GLY A 7 -24.24 -49.64 28.87
CA GLY A 7 -23.61 -48.97 27.73
C GLY A 7 -24.01 -49.53 26.35
N PHE A 8 -24.31 -48.75 25.30
CA PHE A 8 -24.12 -47.32 24.99
C PHE A 8 -25.08 -46.94 23.84
N PRO A 9 -25.29 -45.63 23.55
CA PRO A 9 -26.41 -45.15 22.74
C PRO A 9 -26.18 -45.19 21.22
N ARG A 10 -27.29 -45.29 20.49
CA ARG A 10 -27.41 -45.19 19.03
C ARG A 10 -27.09 -43.77 18.57
N ALA A 11 -25.90 -43.56 18.00
CA ALA A 11 -25.52 -42.30 17.37
C ALA A 11 -25.93 -42.30 15.88
N SER A 12 -27.08 -41.72 15.57
CA SER A 12 -27.39 -41.26 14.22
C SER A 12 -26.55 -40.01 13.94
N ARG A 13 -25.45 -40.15 13.19
CA ARG A 13 -24.71 -38.99 12.69
C ARG A 13 -25.41 -38.46 11.44
N LEU A 14 -26.14 -37.36 11.61
CA LEU A 14 -26.49 -36.44 10.54
C LEU A 14 -25.18 -35.93 9.93
N SER A 15 -24.93 -36.25 8.66
CA SER A 15 -23.91 -35.58 7.86
C SER A 15 -24.43 -34.19 7.53
N GLY A 16 -24.13 -33.23 8.39
CA GLY A 16 -24.23 -31.82 8.06
C GLY A 16 -23.10 -31.49 7.10
N SER A 17 -23.43 -31.37 5.82
CA SER A 17 -22.58 -30.69 4.84
C SER A 17 -22.63 -29.19 5.14
N THR A 18 -21.86 -28.73 6.11
CA THR A 18 -21.51 -27.31 6.20
C THR A 18 -20.47 -27.04 5.12
N SER A 19 -20.93 -26.44 4.03
CA SER A 19 -20.07 -25.79 3.05
C SER A 19 -19.27 -24.72 3.78
N ALA A 20 -18.00 -25.00 4.06
CA ALA A 20 -17.06 -23.97 4.47
C ALA A 20 -16.74 -23.16 3.20
N SER A 21 -17.62 -22.19 2.91
CA SER A 21 -17.27 -21.11 1.99
C SER A 21 -16.14 -20.36 2.67
N ALA A 22 -14.91 -20.59 2.21
CA ALA A 22 -13.82 -19.66 2.44
C ALA A 22 -14.25 -18.34 1.81
N MET A 23 -14.77 -17.42 2.62
CA MET A 23 -14.81 -16.01 2.24
C MET A 23 -13.36 -15.59 2.06
N ALA A 24 -12.90 -15.53 0.82
CA ALA A 24 -11.88 -14.57 0.47
C ALA A 24 -12.47 -13.22 0.88
N ALA A 25 -11.90 -12.60 1.93
CA ALA A 25 -12.23 -11.22 2.24
C ALA A 25 -11.94 -10.43 0.97
N GLU A 26 -12.98 -9.87 0.34
CA GLU A 26 -12.80 -8.85 -0.68
C GLU A 26 -12.16 -7.67 0.05
N THR A 27 -10.83 -7.58 0.00
CA THR A 27 -10.11 -6.40 0.45
C THR A 27 -10.55 -5.26 -0.44
N GLU A 28 -11.33 -4.32 0.11
CA GLU A 28 -11.75 -3.12 -0.59
C GLU A 28 -10.50 -2.37 -1.10
N MET A 29 -10.42 -2.19 -2.42
CA MET A 29 -9.29 -1.53 -3.08
C MET A 29 -9.66 -0.09 -3.42
N VAL A 30 -8.75 0.83 -3.16
CA VAL A 30 -8.86 2.23 -3.59
C VAL A 30 -8.58 2.31 -5.09
N LYS A 31 -9.45 3.00 -5.83
CA LYS A 31 -9.31 3.20 -7.29
C LYS A 31 -8.68 4.56 -7.56
N LEU A 32 -7.42 4.58 -7.96
CA LEU A 32 -6.69 5.80 -8.32
C LEU A 32 -6.63 5.94 -9.83
N LYS A 33 -7.09 7.06 -10.39
CA LYS A 33 -7.03 7.32 -11.83
C LYS A 33 -5.98 8.35 -12.18
N SER A 34 -5.01 7.94 -12.98
CA SER A 34 -3.98 8.83 -13.53
C SER A 34 -4.56 9.91 -14.46
N SER A 35 -3.75 10.92 -14.76
CA SER A 35 -4.08 11.96 -15.75
C SER A 35 -4.35 11.44 -17.15
N GLN A 36 -3.86 10.24 -17.46
CA GLN A 36 -4.03 9.56 -18.75
C GLN A 36 -5.26 8.62 -18.77
N GLY A 37 -6.02 8.60 -17.69
CA GLY A 37 -7.26 7.85 -17.57
C GLY A 37 -7.11 6.40 -17.12
N GLU A 38 -5.88 5.93 -16.89
CA GLU A 38 -5.62 4.58 -16.39
C GLU A 38 -5.91 4.49 -14.89
N ILE A 39 -6.57 3.39 -14.49
CA ILE A 39 -7.05 3.14 -13.13
C ILE A 39 -6.18 2.08 -12.46
N PHE A 40 -5.68 2.40 -11.28
CA PHE A 40 -4.92 1.52 -10.40
C PHE A 40 -5.81 1.11 -9.22
N GLN A 41 -5.88 -0.19 -8.94
CA GLN A 41 -6.49 -0.71 -7.72
C GLN A 41 -5.38 -0.93 -6.69
N VAL A 42 -5.48 -0.24 -5.56
CA VAL A 42 -4.42 -0.17 -4.56
C VAL A 42 -5.01 -0.46 -3.19
N GLU A 43 -4.29 -1.24 -2.38
CA GLU A 43 -4.67 -1.50 -1.00
C GLU A 43 -4.81 -0.19 -0.22
N PRO A 44 -5.82 -0.05 0.67
CA PRO A 44 -6.04 1.18 1.43
C PRO A 44 -4.79 1.62 2.20
N ASP A 45 -4.08 0.70 2.85
CA ASP A 45 -2.88 1.02 3.63
C ASP A 45 -1.76 1.60 2.77
N VAL A 46 -1.64 1.15 1.52
CA VAL A 46 -0.67 1.67 0.55
C VAL A 46 -1.12 3.03 0.03
N ALA A 47 -2.39 3.17 -0.34
CA ALA A 47 -2.94 4.40 -0.88
C ALA A 47 -2.92 5.54 0.15
N CYS A 48 -3.23 5.23 1.41
CA CYS A 48 -3.30 6.17 2.52
C CYS A 48 -1.94 6.62 3.08
N MET A 49 -0.82 6.14 2.50
CA MET A 49 0.48 6.79 2.70
C MET A 49 0.50 8.21 2.12
N SER A 50 -0.36 8.49 1.14
CA SER A 50 -0.66 9.85 0.70
C SER A 50 -1.67 10.48 1.65
N THR A 51 -1.29 11.62 2.24
CA THR A 51 -2.21 12.39 3.11
C THR A 51 -3.42 12.89 2.32
N LEU A 52 -3.22 13.30 1.05
CA LEU A 52 -4.31 13.71 0.17
C LEU A 52 -5.32 12.57 -0.07
N ILE A 53 -4.84 11.39 -0.48
CA ILE A 53 -5.71 10.24 -0.76
C ILE A 53 -6.41 9.77 0.52
N LYS A 54 -5.69 9.73 1.65
CA LYS A 54 -6.27 9.38 2.95
C LYS A 54 -7.47 10.26 3.28
N ASN A 55 -7.33 11.58 3.16
CA ASN A 55 -8.44 12.50 3.44
C ASN A 55 -9.64 12.25 2.51
N MET A 56 -9.40 11.96 1.23
CA MET A 56 -10.47 11.65 0.26
C MET A 56 -11.22 10.36 0.62
N VAL A 57 -10.47 9.32 1.03
CA VAL A 57 -11.03 8.03 1.47
C VAL A 57 -11.80 8.20 2.79
N ASP A 58 -11.27 8.97 3.75
CA ASP A 58 -11.94 9.23 5.03
C ASP A 58 -13.28 9.99 4.83
N ASP A 59 -13.35 10.88 3.83
CA ASP A 59 -14.57 11.65 3.52
C ASP A 59 -15.59 10.88 2.66
N SER A 60 -15.13 10.07 1.70
CA SER A 60 -15.99 9.49 0.62
C SER A 60 -16.00 7.96 0.56
N GLY A 61 -15.16 7.27 1.33
CA GLY A 61 -14.97 5.83 1.25
C GLY A 61 -14.08 5.38 0.08
N THR A 62 -14.02 4.06 -0.15
CA THR A 62 -13.15 3.44 -1.18
C THR A 62 -13.88 3.07 -2.47
N ASP A 63 -15.21 3.23 -2.52
CA ASP A 63 -16.04 2.85 -3.67
C ASP A 63 -15.79 3.75 -4.90
N GLU A 64 -15.57 5.04 -4.64
CA GLU A 64 -15.41 6.07 -5.67
C GLU A 64 -14.00 6.09 -6.27
N GLU A 65 -13.92 6.45 -7.55
CA GLU A 65 -12.66 6.67 -8.24
C GLU A 65 -12.06 8.01 -7.81
N ILE A 66 -10.81 8.01 -7.37
CA ILE A 66 -10.06 9.22 -7.02
C ILE A 66 -9.26 9.68 -8.25
N PRO A 67 -9.64 10.78 -8.92
CA PRO A 67 -8.91 11.29 -10.07
C PRO A 67 -7.65 12.07 -9.63
N LEU A 68 -6.53 11.75 -10.27
CA LEU A 68 -5.21 12.38 -10.06
C LEU A 68 -4.76 13.06 -11.38
N PRO A 69 -5.39 14.18 -11.77
CA PRO A 69 -5.18 14.81 -13.09
C PRO A 69 -3.77 15.35 -13.32
N ASN A 70 -2.96 15.46 -12.27
CA ASN A 70 -1.59 15.99 -12.33
C ASN A 70 -0.51 14.89 -12.31
N VAL A 71 -0.89 13.60 -12.31
CA VAL A 71 0.06 12.48 -12.20
C VAL A 71 -0.11 11.55 -13.41
N LYS A 72 0.93 11.45 -14.24
CA LYS A 72 0.98 10.52 -15.38
C LYS A 72 0.93 9.06 -14.89
N THR A 73 0.44 8.14 -15.71
CA THR A 73 0.37 6.70 -15.40
C THR A 73 1.70 6.15 -14.90
N ALA A 74 2.79 6.38 -15.66
CA ALA A 74 4.10 5.82 -15.34
C ALA A 74 4.64 6.33 -13.99
N ILE A 75 4.33 7.58 -13.65
CA ILE A 75 4.74 8.21 -12.39
C ILE A 75 3.88 7.69 -11.24
N LEU A 76 2.57 7.56 -11.45
CA LEU A 76 1.66 6.99 -10.45
C LEU A 76 2.05 5.55 -10.10
N SER A 77 2.42 4.73 -11.10
CA SER A 77 2.92 3.37 -10.87
C SER A 77 4.15 3.37 -9.95
N LYS A 78 5.13 4.24 -10.20
CA LYS A 78 6.34 4.34 -9.36
C LYS A 78 6.02 4.79 -7.94
N VAL A 79 5.15 5.79 -7.78
CA VAL A 79 4.69 6.24 -6.46
C VAL A 79 4.01 5.10 -5.70
N ILE A 80 3.15 4.32 -6.37
CA ILE A 80 2.51 3.15 -5.77
C ILE A 80 3.55 2.09 -5.37
N ASP A 81 4.56 1.83 -6.19
CA ASP A 81 5.63 0.89 -5.85
C ASP A 81 6.42 1.31 -4.61
N TYR A 82 6.72 2.61 -4.48
CA TYR A 82 7.30 3.18 -3.27
C TYR A 82 6.41 2.97 -2.04
N CYS A 83 5.11 3.31 -2.14
CA CYS A 83 4.19 3.12 -1.03
C CYS A 83 4.06 1.64 -0.64
N LYS A 84 4.02 0.73 -1.61
CA LYS A 84 3.97 -0.72 -1.34
C LYS A 84 5.18 -1.20 -0.56
N TYR A 85 6.37 -0.71 -0.90
CA TYR A 85 7.60 -1.09 -0.21
C TYR A 85 7.63 -0.59 1.25
N HIS A 86 7.12 0.63 1.50
CA HIS A 86 7.20 1.27 2.80
C HIS A 86 5.96 1.15 3.70
N LYS A 87 4.87 0.53 3.23
CA LYS A 87 3.63 0.41 4.01
C LYS A 87 3.84 -0.22 5.40
N ASP A 88 4.68 -1.26 5.47
CA ASP A 88 4.96 -2.02 6.69
C ASP A 88 6.30 -1.62 7.34
N SER A 89 7.11 -0.84 6.63
CA SER A 89 8.48 -0.48 7.02
C SER A 89 8.77 0.95 6.60
N PRO A 90 8.41 1.92 7.46
CA PRO A 90 8.62 3.33 7.20
C PRO A 90 10.10 3.61 6.88
N PRO A 91 10.39 4.47 5.91
CA PRO A 91 11.76 4.83 5.56
C PRO A 91 12.46 5.52 6.73
N GLU A 92 13.76 5.31 6.84
CA GLU A 92 14.58 5.96 7.86
C GLU A 92 14.67 7.48 7.63
N GLU A 93 14.91 8.24 8.70
CA GLU A 93 15.07 9.67 8.60
C GLU A 93 16.42 10.01 7.93
N ILE A 94 16.34 10.69 6.78
CA ILE A 94 17.52 11.14 6.05
C ILE A 94 18.22 12.24 6.83
N GLN A 95 19.53 12.08 7.06
CA GLN A 95 20.31 13.06 7.80
C GLN A 95 20.38 14.41 7.06
N LYS A 96 19.99 15.49 7.74
CA LYS A 96 20.04 16.86 7.24
C LYS A 96 21.00 17.70 8.10
N PRO A 97 21.93 18.49 7.52
CA PRO A 97 22.25 18.58 6.09
C PRO A 97 22.90 17.29 5.56
N LEU A 98 22.81 17.05 4.26
CA LEU A 98 23.47 15.92 3.60
C LEU A 98 24.98 16.01 3.78
N LYS A 99 25.59 14.91 4.22
CA LYS A 99 27.03 14.83 4.50
C LYS A 99 27.83 14.36 3.27
N SER A 100 27.15 13.74 2.31
CA SER A 100 27.74 13.10 1.14
C SER A 100 26.76 13.12 -0.01
N THR A 101 27.27 12.98 -1.24
CA THR A 101 26.44 12.68 -2.42
C THR A 101 26.04 11.22 -2.48
N ASN A 102 26.68 10.36 -1.69
CA ASN A 102 26.24 8.99 -1.47
C ASN A 102 25.10 8.99 -0.44
N LEU A 103 23.88 8.70 -0.91
CA LEU A 103 22.67 8.68 -0.09
C LEU A 103 22.76 7.64 1.06
N ILE A 104 23.44 6.51 0.83
CA ILE A 104 23.59 5.45 1.83
C ILE A 104 24.39 5.99 3.04
N GLU A 105 25.40 6.81 2.80
CA GLU A 105 26.17 7.46 3.88
C GLU A 105 25.36 8.51 4.66
N CYS A 106 24.22 8.93 4.12
CA CYS A 106 23.28 9.87 4.74
C CYS A 106 22.11 9.17 5.46
N GLY A 107 22.14 7.83 5.58
CA GLY A 107 21.08 7.04 6.22
C GLY A 107 19.92 6.65 5.31
N VAL A 108 20.12 6.70 3.99
CA VAL A 108 19.13 6.19 3.02
C VAL A 108 19.36 4.69 2.81
N SER A 109 18.29 3.90 2.73
CA SER A 109 18.40 2.47 2.49
C SER A 109 18.95 2.17 1.08
N GLU A 110 19.52 0.98 0.86
CA GLU A 110 19.98 0.57 -0.48
C GLU A 110 18.83 0.55 -1.50
N TRP A 111 17.64 0.12 -1.07
CA TRP A 111 16.46 0.09 -1.92
C TRP A 111 16.03 1.51 -2.33
N ASP A 112 15.99 2.44 -1.38
CA ASP A 112 15.64 3.84 -1.64
C ASP A 112 16.64 4.53 -2.55
N ALA A 113 17.94 4.28 -2.33
CA ALA A 113 19.02 4.83 -3.15
C ALA A 113 18.92 4.34 -4.61
N GLU A 114 18.58 3.06 -4.81
CA GLU A 114 18.35 2.48 -6.15
C GLU A 114 17.03 2.95 -6.76
N TYR A 115 15.96 3.10 -5.96
CA TYR A 115 14.66 3.58 -6.41
C TYR A 115 14.74 4.98 -7.04
N VAL A 116 15.54 5.89 -6.46
CA VAL A 116 15.79 7.23 -7.02
C VAL A 116 16.98 7.28 -8.00
N ASN A 117 17.63 6.15 -8.29
CA ASN A 117 18.67 6.04 -9.30
C ASN A 117 18.07 5.91 -10.71
N ILE A 118 17.30 6.91 -11.10
CA ILE A 118 16.53 6.98 -12.35
C ILE A 118 16.91 8.24 -13.14
N GLU A 119 16.40 8.37 -14.36
CA GLU A 119 16.60 9.56 -15.18
C GLU A 119 16.05 10.82 -14.49
N GLN A 120 16.77 11.94 -14.65
CA GLN A 120 16.47 13.21 -13.99
C GLN A 120 15.05 13.73 -14.31
N GLU A 121 14.59 13.55 -15.55
CA GLU A 121 13.23 13.94 -15.94
C GLU A 121 12.19 13.18 -15.12
N VAL A 122 12.32 11.85 -15.03
CA VAL A 122 11.41 11.00 -14.25
C VAL A 122 11.50 11.34 -12.75
N LEU A 123 12.71 11.58 -12.23
CA LEU A 123 12.90 12.00 -10.84
C LEU A 123 12.15 13.31 -10.54
N PHE A 124 12.24 14.31 -11.42
CA PHE A 124 11.52 15.57 -11.26
C PHE A 124 10.00 15.39 -11.28
N GLU A 125 9.47 14.50 -12.13
CA GLU A 125 8.05 14.19 -12.12
C GLU A 125 7.61 13.49 -10.83
N ILE A 126 8.44 12.60 -10.26
CA ILE A 126 8.16 11.99 -8.95
C ILE A 126 8.19 13.04 -7.84
N ILE A 127 9.12 14.01 -7.86
CA ILE A 127 9.14 15.12 -6.89
C ILE A 127 7.80 15.88 -6.92
N LEU A 128 7.33 16.24 -8.12
CA LEU A 128 6.06 16.95 -8.29
C LEU A 128 4.86 16.11 -7.83
N ALA A 129 4.84 14.81 -8.16
CA ALA A 129 3.79 13.90 -7.74
C ALA A 129 3.78 13.69 -6.23
N ALA A 130 4.94 13.50 -5.60
CA ALA A 130 5.07 13.33 -4.15
C ALA A 130 4.59 14.56 -3.37
N ASN A 131 4.91 15.76 -3.87
CA ASN A 131 4.41 17.01 -3.30
C ASN A 131 2.90 17.16 -3.49
N TYR A 132 2.37 16.84 -4.69
CA TYR A 132 0.93 16.90 -4.96
C TYR A 132 0.12 15.92 -4.11
N LEU A 133 0.61 14.69 -3.97
CA LEU A 133 -0.02 13.63 -3.19
C LEU A 133 0.27 13.74 -1.68
N ASP A 134 1.09 14.70 -1.27
CA ASP A 134 1.49 14.91 0.11
C ASP A 134 2.07 13.63 0.77
N ILE A 135 3.07 13.05 0.10
CA ILE A 135 3.87 11.91 0.58
C ILE A 135 5.23 12.44 1.02
N LYS A 136 5.30 12.93 2.26
CA LYS A 136 6.49 13.62 2.79
C LYS A 136 7.78 12.80 2.66
N THR A 137 7.72 11.49 2.94
CA THR A 137 8.92 10.64 2.92
C THR A 137 9.50 10.47 1.51
N LEU A 138 8.63 10.33 0.50
CA LEU A 138 9.04 10.26 -0.91
C LEU A 138 9.58 11.60 -1.39
N LEU A 139 8.97 12.71 -0.97
CA LEU A 139 9.45 14.05 -1.29
C LEU A 139 10.84 14.30 -0.68
N ASP A 140 11.03 13.93 0.59
CA ASP A 140 12.33 14.04 1.28
C ASP A 140 13.41 13.20 0.59
N LEU A 141 13.10 11.96 0.21
CA LEU A 141 14.02 11.07 -0.51
C LEU A 141 14.43 11.62 -1.87
N THR A 142 13.45 12.04 -2.67
CA THR A 142 13.72 12.56 -4.02
C THR A 142 14.44 13.91 -4.00
N CYS A 143 14.20 14.75 -2.99
CA CYS A 143 14.96 15.99 -2.79
C CYS A 143 16.39 15.76 -2.31
N ALA A 144 16.69 14.60 -1.73
CA ALA A 144 18.04 14.27 -1.26
C ALA A 144 18.98 13.86 -2.41
N LYS A 145 18.41 13.37 -3.52
CA LYS A 145 19.13 12.89 -4.70
C LYS A 145 19.62 14.01 -5.61
#